data_AF-A0A0D3J055-F1
#
_entry.id   AF-A0A0D3J055-F1
#
_cell.length_a   1.000
_cell.length_b   1.000
_cell.length_c   1.000
_cell.angle_alpha   90.00
_cell.angle_beta   90.00
_cell.angle_gamma   90.00
#
_symmetry.space_group_name_H-M   'P 1'
#
loop_
_entity.id
_entity.type
_entity.pdbx_description
1 polymer ?
#
loop_
_entity_poly.entity_id
_entity_poly.type
_entity_poly.pdbx_seq_one_letter_code
_entity_poly.pdbx_strand_id
1 'polypeptide(L)'
;MLAAQAHKPILRTMTDAPPHTLRAAPVHSPHFPKPLFFETRRDHFNITDTTKWQQAYYVNATFWTPGSGAPVFLCVGGEGPALDGSVVVSSVHCNNAVEWLSETRALMFAVEHRYYGCHNMSACPYSPSDEKPLRWLSSRQALADLATFQRHATSAFGISAASKWVTFGGSYPGMLASFARIKYPRLFFASASSSAPVQAKLDMTEYNDLVADAYALPSVGGSPACKAAIARGHAEVGRRFSSASGRASLVALFSELRGRQPSWLESEPGPAEPAPLLRRWRRPLPRPVQRPACLSYGCSIGRVC
;
A
#
# COMPACT_ATOMS: atom_id res chain seq x y z
N MET A 1 -10.89 7.09 36.38
CA MET A 1 -12.13 7.48 35.70
C MET A 1 -11.85 8.72 34.86
N LEU A 2 -11.55 8.55 33.57
CA LEU A 2 -11.58 9.62 32.58
C LEU A 2 -12.61 9.20 31.54
N ALA A 3 -13.69 9.95 31.44
CA ALA A 3 -14.79 9.70 30.53
C ALA A 3 -14.32 9.90 29.08
N ALA A 4 -14.52 8.88 28.25
CA ALA A 4 -14.38 8.99 26.81
C ALA A 4 -15.53 9.87 26.29
N GLN A 5 -15.21 11.08 25.84
CA GLN A 5 -16.14 11.89 25.06
C GLN A 5 -16.35 11.24 23.70
N ALA A 6 -17.57 10.77 23.45
CA ALA A 6 -18.00 10.31 22.14
C ALA A 6 -17.92 11.46 21.13
N HIS A 7 -16.97 11.40 20.20
CA HIS A 7 -16.99 12.26 19.02
C HIS A 7 -17.99 11.70 18.02
N LYS A 8 -19.09 12.44 17.81
CA LYS A 8 -20.00 12.23 16.68
C LYS A 8 -19.20 12.41 15.38
N PRO A 9 -19.30 11.49 14.40
CA PRO A 9 -18.72 11.72 13.09
C PRO A 9 -19.51 12.84 12.42
N ILE A 10 -18.86 14.00 12.21
CA ILE A 10 -19.38 15.02 11.32
C ILE A 10 -19.10 14.51 9.90
N LEU A 11 -20.03 13.72 9.35
CA LEU A 11 -20.13 13.55 7.90
C LEU A 11 -20.55 14.90 7.32
N ARG A 12 -19.58 15.72 6.92
CA ARG A 12 -19.85 16.80 5.96
C ARG A 12 -19.98 16.14 4.60
N THR A 13 -21.19 16.16 4.07
CA THR A 13 -21.49 15.92 2.67
C THR A 13 -20.63 16.86 1.81
N MET A 14 -19.65 16.32 1.09
CA MET A 14 -18.98 17.03 0.00
C MET A 14 -19.95 17.09 -1.19
N THR A 15 -20.92 18.00 -1.16
CA THR A 15 -21.90 18.14 -2.25
C THR A 15 -21.70 19.33 -3.18
N ASP A 16 -20.72 20.21 -2.94
CA ASP A 16 -20.55 21.41 -3.80
C ASP A 16 -19.09 21.71 -4.17
N ALA A 17 -18.37 20.72 -4.69
CA ALA A 17 -17.15 20.99 -5.46
C ALA A 17 -17.49 20.82 -6.96
N PRO A 18 -17.28 21.84 -7.82
CA PRO A 18 -17.50 21.68 -9.25
C PRO A 18 -16.61 20.55 -9.78
N PRO A 19 -17.07 19.78 -10.79
CA PRO A 19 -16.28 18.71 -11.35
C PRO A 19 -15.00 19.29 -11.93
N HIS A 20 -13.87 19.06 -11.26
CA HIS A 20 -12.57 19.22 -11.90
C HIS A 20 -12.52 18.18 -13.01
N THR A 21 -12.86 18.61 -14.23
CA THR A 21 -12.57 17.84 -15.44
C THR A 21 -11.09 17.55 -15.44
N LEU A 22 -10.72 16.30 -15.15
CA LEU A 22 -9.40 15.76 -15.40
C LEU A 22 -9.16 15.85 -16.90
N ARG A 23 -8.63 16.99 -17.34
CA ARG A 23 -8.17 17.18 -18.70
C ARG A 23 -6.94 16.29 -18.84
N ALA A 24 -7.06 15.19 -19.58
CA ALA A 24 -5.92 14.39 -19.96
C ALA A 24 -4.90 15.31 -20.66
N ALA A 25 -3.72 15.42 -20.06
CA ALA A 25 -2.61 16.15 -20.67
C ALA A 25 -2.26 15.49 -22.02
N PRO A 26 -1.76 16.26 -23.01
CA PRO A 26 -1.38 15.71 -24.31
C PRO A 26 -0.34 14.60 -24.13
N VAL A 27 -0.52 13.48 -24.82
CA VAL A 27 0.41 12.35 -24.84
C VAL A 27 1.64 12.74 -25.65
N HIS A 28 2.58 13.44 -25.00
CA HIS A 28 4.00 13.30 -25.33
C HIS A 28 4.46 12.07 -24.54
N SER A 29 5.07 11.09 -25.20
CA SER A 29 5.66 9.93 -24.51
C SER A 29 6.51 10.43 -23.35
N PRO A 30 6.08 10.26 -22.08
CA PRO A 30 6.80 10.87 -20.98
C PRO A 30 8.13 10.12 -20.86
N HIS A 31 9.23 10.83 -21.10
CA HIS A 31 10.56 10.33 -20.75
C HIS A 31 10.63 10.24 -19.23
N PHE A 32 10.25 9.08 -18.70
CA PHE A 32 10.35 8.80 -17.27
C PHE A 32 11.83 8.71 -16.86
N PRO A 33 12.20 9.29 -15.71
CA PRO A 33 13.57 9.20 -15.21
C PRO A 33 13.95 7.74 -14.95
N LYS A 34 15.21 7.40 -15.20
CA LYS A 34 15.80 6.10 -14.83
C LYS A 34 16.06 6.05 -13.32
N PRO A 35 16.10 4.85 -12.71
CA PRO A 35 16.47 4.73 -11.31
C PRO A 35 17.90 5.20 -11.09
N LEU A 36 18.11 5.92 -9.99
CA LEU A 36 19.40 6.15 -9.37
C LEU A 36 19.54 5.21 -8.19
N PHE A 37 20.78 4.98 -7.77
CA PHE A 37 21.10 4.09 -6.67
C PHE A 37 22.01 4.79 -5.69
N PHE A 38 21.77 4.57 -4.40
CA PHE A 38 22.68 5.02 -3.36
C PHE A 38 23.03 3.86 -2.43
N GLU A 39 24.25 3.90 -1.93
CA GLU A 39 24.75 2.88 -1.04
C GLU A 39 24.29 3.11 0.40
N THR A 40 23.68 2.09 1.01
CA THR A 40 23.24 2.12 2.41
C THR A 40 23.58 0.83 3.13
N ARG A 41 23.57 0.85 4.46
CA ARG A 41 23.84 -0.35 5.28
C ARG A 41 22.70 -1.35 5.13
N ARG A 42 23.04 -2.63 5.06
CA ARG A 42 22.09 -3.72 5.15
C ARG A 42 21.40 -3.74 6.51
N ASP A 43 22.22 -3.60 7.56
CA ASP A 43 21.79 -3.55 8.94
C ASP A 43 22.18 -2.22 9.60
N HIS A 44 21.19 -1.39 9.93
CA HIS A 44 21.42 -0.11 10.62
C HIS A 44 21.63 -0.26 12.13
N PHE A 45 21.32 -1.44 12.69
CA PHE A 45 21.29 -1.67 14.14
C PHE A 45 22.35 -2.68 14.60
N ASN A 46 23.11 -3.27 13.67
CA ASN A 46 24.31 -4.01 13.98
C ASN A 46 25.55 -3.25 13.51
N ILE A 47 26.26 -2.61 14.44
CA ILE A 47 27.45 -1.79 14.11
C ILE A 47 28.63 -2.61 13.57
N THR A 48 28.68 -3.92 13.84
CA THR A 48 29.75 -4.80 13.34
C THR A 48 29.47 -5.29 11.92
N ASP A 49 28.22 -5.23 11.44
CA ASP A 49 27.89 -5.55 10.05
C ASP A 49 28.16 -4.34 9.16
N THR A 50 29.23 -4.42 8.37
CA THR A 50 29.63 -3.39 7.41
C THR A 50 29.02 -3.61 6.02
N THR A 51 28.19 -4.64 5.85
CA THR A 51 27.60 -4.99 4.54
C THR A 51 26.66 -3.91 4.06
N LYS A 52 26.75 -3.60 2.77
CA LYS A 52 25.96 -2.56 2.13
C LYS A 52 25.22 -3.10 0.91
N TRP A 53 24.21 -2.35 0.49
CA TRP A 53 23.42 -2.61 -0.70
C TRP A 53 23.02 -1.28 -1.35
N GLN A 54 22.54 -1.35 -2.59
CA GLN A 54 22.24 -0.20 -3.43
C GLN A 54 20.74 0.06 -3.47
N GLN A 55 20.25 0.96 -2.63
CA GLN A 55 18.84 1.28 -2.59
C GLN A 55 18.45 2.18 -3.77
N ALA A 56 17.45 1.75 -4.53
CA ALA A 56 16.96 2.49 -5.69
C ALA A 56 16.11 3.70 -5.28
N TYR A 57 16.23 4.77 -6.04
CA TYR A 57 15.39 5.95 -5.92
C TYR A 57 15.22 6.66 -7.26
N TYR A 58 14.17 7.48 -7.34
CA TYR A 58 13.86 8.33 -8.48
C TYR A 58 13.84 9.79 -8.05
N VAL A 59 14.14 10.68 -8.98
CA VAL A 59 14.17 12.13 -8.73
C VAL A 59 13.40 12.87 -9.82
N ASN A 60 12.62 13.86 -9.42
CA ASN A 60 12.09 14.89 -10.29
C ASN A 60 12.48 16.26 -9.74
N ALA A 61 13.36 16.93 -10.48
CA ALA A 61 13.88 18.25 -10.15
C ALA A 61 13.38 19.32 -11.13
N THR A 62 12.37 19.04 -11.96
CA THR A 62 11.93 19.89 -13.08
C THR A 62 11.66 21.34 -12.68
N PHE A 63 11.10 21.58 -11.49
CA PHE A 63 10.74 22.92 -11.00
C PHE A 63 11.67 23.44 -9.91
N TRP A 64 12.61 22.62 -9.46
CA TRP A 64 13.46 22.93 -8.33
C TRP A 64 14.75 23.62 -8.78
N THR A 65 15.19 24.62 -8.01
CA THR A 65 16.45 25.31 -8.24
C THR A 65 17.46 24.93 -7.15
N PRO A 66 18.69 24.51 -7.50
CA PRO A 66 19.75 24.24 -6.53
C PRO A 66 19.99 25.41 -5.57
N GLY A 67 20.19 25.09 -4.29
CA GLY A 67 20.38 26.09 -3.23
C GLY A 67 19.11 26.85 -2.81
N SER A 68 17.97 26.67 -3.49
CA SER A 68 16.71 27.26 -3.06
C SER A 68 16.25 26.71 -1.70
N GLY A 69 15.44 27.48 -0.98
CA GLY A 69 14.75 27.03 0.24
C GLY A 69 13.45 26.26 -0.02
N ALA A 70 13.21 25.83 -1.26
CA ALA A 70 11.99 25.12 -1.64
C ALA A 70 11.85 23.79 -0.86
N PRO A 71 10.62 23.33 -0.60
CA PRO A 71 10.39 22.07 0.10
C PRO A 71 10.89 20.87 -0.71
N VAL A 72 11.12 19.76 -0.01
CA VAL A 72 11.47 18.47 -0.61
C VAL A 72 10.35 17.48 -0.32
N PHE A 73 9.80 16.88 -1.36
CA PHE A 73 8.78 15.84 -1.24
C PHE A 73 9.43 14.47 -1.37
N LEU A 74 9.23 13.61 -0.38
CA LEU A 74 9.74 12.25 -0.35
C LEU A 74 8.59 11.26 -0.41
N CYS A 75 8.35 10.69 -1.59
CA CYS A 75 7.45 9.56 -1.76
C CYS A 75 8.12 8.29 -1.21
N VAL A 76 7.48 7.67 -0.21
CA VAL A 76 7.96 6.45 0.45
C VAL A 76 7.46 5.24 -0.33
N GLY A 77 8.37 4.39 -0.81
CA GLY A 77 8.04 3.13 -1.45
C GLY A 77 7.47 2.10 -0.48
N GLY A 78 6.76 1.11 -1.02
CA GLY A 78 6.01 0.13 -0.23
C GLY A 78 6.17 -1.32 -0.65
N GLU A 79 5.17 -2.10 -0.27
CA GLU A 79 5.01 -3.53 -0.48
C GLU A 79 4.63 -3.90 -1.94
N GLY A 80 5.29 -3.26 -2.91
CA GLY A 80 4.94 -3.32 -4.32
C GLY A 80 6.02 -3.94 -5.21
N PRO A 81 5.73 -4.08 -6.52
CA PRO A 81 6.75 -4.32 -7.53
C PRO A 81 7.75 -3.16 -7.58
N ALA A 82 8.80 -3.33 -8.39
CA ALA A 82 9.77 -2.26 -8.64
C ALA A 82 9.09 -0.97 -9.05
N LEU A 83 9.52 0.12 -8.44
CA LEU A 83 9.13 1.45 -8.88
C LEU A 83 9.67 1.66 -10.30
N ASP A 84 8.99 2.52 -11.05
CA ASP A 84 9.50 3.05 -12.30
C ASP A 84 9.42 4.58 -12.27
N GLY A 85 9.99 5.27 -13.26
CA GLY A 85 10.08 6.72 -13.23
C GLY A 85 8.74 7.45 -13.26
N SER A 86 7.61 6.78 -13.53
CA SER A 86 6.28 7.37 -13.37
C SER A 86 5.99 7.77 -11.93
N VAL A 87 6.63 7.15 -10.94
CA VAL A 87 6.42 7.43 -9.51
C VAL A 87 6.73 8.88 -9.08
N VAL A 88 7.51 9.62 -9.88
CA VAL A 88 7.83 11.05 -9.65
C VAL A 88 7.25 11.99 -10.72
N VAL A 89 6.47 11.47 -11.68
CA VAL A 89 5.92 12.25 -12.81
C VAL A 89 4.40 12.14 -12.92
N SER A 90 3.83 10.97 -12.63
CA SER A 90 2.41 10.66 -12.74
C SER A 90 2.03 9.56 -11.73
N SER A 91 2.42 9.79 -10.47
CA SER A 91 2.38 8.78 -9.42
C SER A 91 0.95 8.44 -9.02
N VAL A 92 0.56 7.16 -9.11
CA VAL A 92 -0.69 6.69 -8.49
C VAL A 92 -0.57 6.55 -6.96
N HIS A 93 0.66 6.47 -6.46
CA HIS A 93 0.97 6.24 -5.04
C HIS A 93 1.12 7.54 -4.24
N CYS A 94 1.73 8.56 -4.86
CA CYS A 94 2.02 9.86 -4.25
C CYS A 94 1.53 11.02 -5.15
N ASN A 95 0.33 10.89 -5.73
CA ASN A 95 -0.19 11.82 -6.74
C ASN A 95 -0.13 13.29 -6.29
N ASN A 96 -0.63 13.58 -5.08
CA ASN A 96 -0.65 14.96 -4.56
C ASN A 96 0.76 15.59 -4.51
N ALA A 97 1.81 14.81 -4.25
CA ALA A 97 3.18 15.32 -4.26
C ALA A 97 3.60 15.75 -5.67
N VAL A 98 3.24 14.98 -6.70
CA VAL A 98 3.51 15.29 -8.11
C VAL A 98 2.73 16.52 -8.56
N GLU A 99 1.44 16.60 -8.23
CA GLU A 99 0.57 17.72 -8.62
C GLU A 99 1.05 19.06 -8.06
N TRP A 100 1.59 19.06 -6.84
CA TRP A 100 2.07 20.27 -6.18
C TRP A 100 3.47 20.75 -6.62
N LEU A 101 4.23 19.98 -7.40
CA LEU A 101 5.62 20.33 -7.72
C LEU A 101 5.80 21.69 -8.40
N SER A 102 4.91 22.04 -9.33
CA SER A 102 4.97 23.32 -10.07
C SER A 102 4.65 24.51 -9.16
N GLU A 103 3.65 24.36 -8.29
CA GLU A 103 3.22 25.39 -7.35
C GLU A 103 4.28 25.63 -6.27
N THR A 104 4.79 24.55 -5.67
CA THR A 104 5.71 24.65 -4.53
C THR A 104 7.18 24.70 -4.94
N ARG A 105 7.49 24.54 -6.23
CA ARG A 105 8.87 24.41 -6.76
C ARG A 105 9.67 23.32 -6.05
N ALA A 106 8.98 22.28 -5.59
CA ALA A 106 9.57 21.24 -4.75
C ALA A 106 10.53 20.36 -5.54
N LEU A 107 11.57 19.89 -4.86
CA LEU A 107 12.34 18.73 -5.30
C LEU A 107 11.61 17.47 -4.88
N MET A 108 11.36 16.54 -5.80
CA MET A 108 10.72 15.28 -5.48
C MET A 108 11.68 14.11 -5.56
N PHE A 109 11.64 13.26 -4.54
CA PHE A 109 12.24 11.93 -4.56
C PHE A 109 11.17 10.86 -4.35
N ALA A 110 11.42 9.68 -4.91
CA ALA A 110 10.73 8.46 -4.51
C ALA A 110 11.78 7.40 -4.18
N VAL A 111 11.70 6.81 -2.98
CA VAL A 111 12.68 5.83 -2.51
C VAL A 111 12.04 4.47 -2.43
N GLU A 112 12.66 3.49 -3.05
CA GLU A 112 12.17 2.12 -3.05
C GLU A 112 12.34 1.47 -1.67
N HIS A 113 11.37 0.65 -1.27
CA HIS A 113 11.42 -0.02 0.02
C HIS A 113 12.42 -1.18 -0.02
N ARG A 114 13.24 -1.36 1.03
CA ARG A 114 14.11 -2.54 1.17
C ARG A 114 13.34 -3.84 0.90
N TYR A 115 13.95 -4.80 0.18
CA TYR A 115 13.34 -6.07 -0.25
C TYR A 115 12.24 -5.99 -1.31
N TYR A 116 11.72 -4.82 -1.62
CA TYR A 116 10.78 -4.64 -2.71
C TYR A 116 11.50 -3.98 -3.87
N GLY A 117 11.09 -4.32 -5.08
CA GLY A 117 11.55 -3.67 -6.28
C GLY A 117 13.00 -3.87 -6.73
N CYS A 118 13.85 -4.51 -5.93
CA CYS A 118 15.06 -5.29 -6.29
C CYS A 118 15.40 -5.33 -7.79
N HIS A 119 15.81 -4.20 -8.37
CA HIS A 119 16.03 -4.08 -9.81
C HIS A 119 17.12 -5.05 -10.31
N ASN A 120 18.06 -5.36 -9.42
CA ASN A 120 19.04 -6.43 -9.52
C ASN A 120 19.44 -6.85 -8.08
N MET A 121 20.28 -7.87 -7.95
CA MET A 121 20.64 -8.41 -6.62
C MET A 121 21.43 -7.41 -5.75
N SER A 122 22.22 -6.51 -6.36
CA SER A 122 22.90 -5.44 -5.61
C SER A 122 21.90 -4.44 -5.02
N ALA A 123 20.69 -4.35 -5.59
CA ALA A 123 19.58 -3.55 -5.08
C ALA A 123 18.71 -4.28 -4.05
N CYS A 124 19.15 -5.44 -3.56
CA CYS A 124 18.53 -6.15 -2.46
C CYS A 124 19.45 -6.15 -1.22
N PRO A 125 18.90 -6.00 -0.01
CA PRO A 125 19.66 -6.12 1.24
C PRO A 125 19.90 -7.58 1.66
N TYR A 126 19.87 -8.54 0.74
CA TYR A 126 20.07 -9.95 1.03
C TYR A 126 20.68 -10.67 -0.17
N SER A 127 21.29 -11.83 0.09
CA SER A 127 21.76 -12.78 -0.91
C SER A 127 20.85 -14.02 -0.92
N PRO A 128 20.66 -14.69 -2.07
CA PRO A 128 20.00 -16.00 -2.12
C PRO A 128 20.68 -17.07 -1.25
N SER A 129 21.96 -16.88 -0.90
CA SER A 129 22.73 -17.78 -0.04
C SER A 129 22.58 -17.49 1.46
N ASP A 130 21.87 -16.43 1.86
CA ASP A 130 21.68 -16.12 3.28
C ASP A 130 20.77 -17.17 3.94
N GLU A 131 21.15 -17.68 5.11
CA GLU A 131 20.32 -18.63 5.87
C GLU A 131 18.97 -18.04 6.30
N LYS A 132 18.97 -16.75 6.64
CA LYS A 132 17.79 -16.00 7.11
C LYS A 132 17.64 -14.71 6.29
N PRO A 133 17.26 -14.79 5.01
CA PRO A 133 17.31 -13.65 4.09
C PRO A 133 16.37 -12.53 4.52
N LEU A 134 15.26 -12.84 5.21
CA LEU A 134 14.28 -11.85 5.67
C LEU A 134 14.63 -11.19 7.01
N ARG A 135 15.77 -11.52 7.64
CA ARG A 135 16.09 -11.00 8.98
C ARG A 135 16.23 -9.47 9.04
N TRP A 136 16.54 -8.83 7.92
CA TRP A 136 16.65 -7.36 7.81
C TRP A 136 15.39 -6.70 7.26
N LEU A 137 14.32 -7.47 7.00
CA LEU A 137 13.03 -6.93 6.58
C LEU A 137 12.23 -6.52 7.81
N SER A 138 12.33 -5.25 8.18
CA SER A 138 11.49 -4.66 9.23
C SER A 138 11.22 -3.19 8.95
N SER A 139 10.08 -2.69 9.46
CA SER A 139 9.75 -1.26 9.40
C SER A 139 10.80 -0.40 10.11
N ARG A 140 11.38 -0.89 11.21
CA ARG A 140 12.48 -0.21 11.92
C ARG A 140 13.70 0.00 11.01
N GLN A 141 14.08 -1.00 10.22
CA GLN A 141 15.18 -0.86 9.28
C GLN A 141 14.83 0.03 8.07
N ALA A 142 13.62 -0.09 7.52
CA ALA A 142 13.13 0.77 6.45
C ALA A 142 13.10 2.26 6.85
N LEU A 143 12.73 2.56 8.11
CA LEU A 143 12.78 3.92 8.64
C LEU A 143 14.22 4.47 8.72
N ALA A 144 15.19 3.62 9.07
CA ALA A 144 16.60 3.99 9.07
C ALA A 144 17.16 4.19 7.66
N ASP A 145 16.67 3.45 6.67
CA ASP A 145 16.95 3.70 5.25
C ASP A 145 16.48 5.10 4.84
N LEU A 146 15.23 5.47 5.15
CA LEU A 146 14.70 6.79 4.80
C LEU A 146 15.54 7.93 5.43
N ALA A 147 15.94 7.77 6.69
CA ALA A 147 16.81 8.74 7.36
C ALA A 147 18.21 8.81 6.71
N THR A 148 18.74 7.69 6.24
CA THR A 148 20.04 7.62 5.56
C THR A 148 19.96 8.21 4.16
N PHE A 149 18.89 7.92 3.42
CA PHE A 149 18.60 8.52 2.14
C PHE A 149 18.47 10.04 2.23
N GLN A 150 17.72 10.55 3.22
CA GLN A 150 17.54 12.00 3.40
C GLN A 150 18.89 12.71 3.53
N ARG A 151 19.83 12.14 4.29
CA ARG A 151 21.19 12.69 4.42
C ARG A 151 21.98 12.58 3.12
N HIS A 152 21.93 11.43 2.46
CA HIS A 152 22.57 11.22 1.16
C HIS A 152 22.08 12.26 0.14
N ALA A 153 20.78 12.38 -0.05
CA ALA A 153 20.17 13.31 -1.00
C ALA A 153 20.45 14.77 -0.64
N THR A 154 20.43 15.12 0.66
CA THR A 154 20.79 16.48 1.11
C THR A 154 22.20 16.86 0.66
N SER A 155 23.17 15.95 0.83
CA SER A 155 24.54 16.18 0.39
C SER A 155 24.69 16.13 -1.13
N ALA A 156 24.13 15.11 -1.78
CA ALA A 156 24.34 14.83 -3.20
C ALA A 156 23.71 15.90 -4.11
N PHE A 157 22.60 16.51 -3.66
CA PHE A 157 21.89 17.54 -4.43
C PHE A 157 22.14 18.96 -3.88
N GLY A 158 22.93 19.14 -2.80
CA GLY A 158 23.14 20.47 -2.23
C GLY A 158 21.85 21.13 -1.73
N ILE A 159 20.98 20.34 -1.08
CA ILE A 159 19.68 20.81 -0.59
C ILE A 159 19.92 21.76 0.59
N SER A 160 19.29 22.94 0.52
CA SER A 160 19.43 23.97 1.55
C SER A 160 18.96 23.49 2.92
N ALA A 161 19.64 23.91 3.99
CA ALA A 161 19.18 23.69 5.37
C ALA A 161 17.83 24.36 5.67
N ALA A 162 17.43 25.34 4.87
CA ALA A 162 16.11 25.98 4.96
C ALA A 162 14.98 25.08 4.42
N SER A 163 15.29 24.15 3.51
CA SER A 163 14.31 23.27 2.87
C SER A 163 13.62 22.35 3.88
N LYS A 164 12.30 22.26 3.77
CA LYS A 164 11.48 21.37 4.61
C LYS A 164 11.14 20.09 3.88
N TRP A 165 11.50 18.95 4.48
CA TRP A 165 11.19 17.63 3.93
C TRP A 165 9.80 17.17 4.36
N VAL A 166 8.97 16.79 3.39
CA VAL A 166 7.62 16.25 3.62
C VAL A 166 7.55 14.84 3.07
N THR A 167 7.20 13.86 3.89
CA THR A 167 7.05 12.46 3.46
C THR A 167 5.63 12.19 2.97
N PHE A 168 5.50 11.39 1.91
CA PHE A 168 4.22 10.98 1.32
C PHE A 168 4.16 9.46 1.23
N GLY A 169 2.98 8.90 1.47
CA GLY A 169 2.72 7.47 1.24
C GLY A 169 1.26 7.09 1.47
N GLY A 170 0.82 6.03 0.80
CA GLY A 170 -0.48 5.38 1.02
C GLY A 170 -0.34 4.02 1.71
N SER A 171 -1.35 3.53 2.45
CA SER A 171 -1.32 2.19 3.08
C SER A 171 -0.11 2.02 4.02
N TYR A 172 0.62 0.90 3.94
CA TYR A 172 1.86 0.67 4.69
C TYR A 172 2.93 1.75 4.47
N PRO A 173 3.19 2.24 3.24
CA PRO A 173 4.02 3.42 3.03
C PRO A 173 3.56 4.68 3.74
N GLY A 174 2.24 4.87 3.89
CA GLY A 174 1.70 5.94 4.70
C GLY A 174 2.07 5.77 6.18
N MET A 175 2.01 4.54 6.70
CA MET A 175 2.52 4.24 8.04
C MET A 175 4.00 4.60 8.15
N LEU A 176 4.84 4.18 7.20
CA LEU A 176 6.26 4.54 7.20
C LEU A 176 6.50 6.04 7.08
N ALA A 177 5.76 6.74 6.23
CA ALA A 177 5.86 8.19 6.06
C ALA A 177 5.57 8.92 7.40
N SER A 178 4.50 8.52 8.09
CA SER A 178 4.13 9.08 9.40
C SER A 178 5.14 8.71 10.48
N PHE A 179 5.60 7.46 10.51
CA PHE A 179 6.60 6.99 11.47
C PHE A 179 7.96 7.65 11.25
N ALA A 180 8.33 7.98 10.01
CA ALA A 180 9.55 8.71 9.70
C ALA A 180 9.51 10.11 10.32
N ARG A 181 8.38 10.83 10.21
CA ARG A 181 8.18 12.12 10.89
C ARG A 181 8.26 11.99 12.41
N ILE A 182 7.64 10.96 12.99
CA ILE A 182 7.64 10.75 14.45
C ILE A 182 9.04 10.38 14.97
N LYS A 183 9.76 9.50 14.28
CA LYS A 183 11.06 8.98 14.73
C LYS A 183 12.23 9.88 14.37
N TYR A 184 12.14 10.64 13.28
CA TYR A 184 13.18 11.56 12.82
C TYR A 184 12.62 12.96 12.58
N PRO A 185 12.05 13.63 13.60
CA PRO A 185 11.39 14.93 13.44
C PRO A 185 12.33 16.07 13.06
N ARG A 186 13.65 15.88 13.23
CA ARG A 186 14.68 16.82 12.74
C ARG A 186 14.94 16.69 11.24
N LEU A 187 14.70 15.52 10.66
CA LEU A 187 14.94 15.25 9.24
C LEU A 187 13.70 15.50 8.40
N PHE A 188 12.53 15.08 8.90
CA PHE A 188 11.26 15.22 8.19
C PHE A 188 10.37 16.21 8.92
N PHE A 189 9.96 17.28 8.26
CA PHE A 189 9.17 18.39 8.80
C PHE A 189 7.68 18.04 8.92
N ALA A 190 7.12 17.33 7.94
CA ALA A 190 5.72 16.92 7.93
C ALA A 190 5.55 15.57 7.21
N SER A 191 4.35 14.99 7.31
CA SER A 191 3.97 13.78 6.60
C SER A 191 2.54 13.86 6.10
N ALA A 192 2.33 13.48 4.84
CA ALA A 192 1.02 13.21 4.24
C ALA A 192 0.84 11.69 4.13
N SER A 193 0.06 11.12 5.05
CA SER A 193 -0.13 9.68 5.22
C SER A 193 -1.56 9.27 4.86
N SER A 194 -1.76 8.82 3.62
CA SER A 194 -3.08 8.48 3.07
C SER A 194 -3.48 7.04 3.41
N SER A 195 -4.70 6.85 3.94
CA SER A 195 -5.27 5.51 4.22
C SER A 195 -4.32 4.56 4.97
N ALA A 196 -3.52 5.10 5.91
CA ALA A 196 -2.52 4.32 6.63
C ALA A 196 -3.11 3.69 7.90
N PRO A 197 -3.08 2.35 8.06
CA PRO A 197 -3.59 1.68 9.24
C PRO A 197 -2.56 1.74 10.38
N VAL A 198 -2.33 2.93 10.94
CA VAL A 198 -1.33 3.17 12.00
C VAL A 198 -1.70 2.51 13.35
N GLN A 199 -2.97 2.19 13.55
CA GLN A 199 -3.47 1.44 14.70
C GLN A 199 -3.49 -0.05 14.36
N ALA A 200 -2.41 -0.76 14.69
CA ALA A 200 -2.33 -2.20 14.49
C ALA A 200 -3.31 -2.92 15.44
N LYS A 201 -4.14 -3.80 14.87
CA LYS A 201 -5.05 -4.69 15.60
C LYS A 201 -4.76 -6.13 15.18
N LEU A 202 -4.72 -7.05 16.15
CA LEU A 202 -4.53 -8.48 15.88
C LEU A 202 -5.73 -9.06 15.15
N ASP A 203 -6.92 -8.77 15.69
CA ASP A 203 -8.19 -9.08 15.06
C ASP A 203 -8.83 -7.76 14.61
N MET A 204 -8.90 -7.55 13.31
CA MET A 204 -9.37 -6.31 12.68
C MET A 204 -10.70 -6.56 11.97
N THR A 205 -11.68 -7.11 12.71
CA THR A 205 -13.00 -7.43 12.16
C THR A 205 -13.69 -6.22 11.55
N GLU A 206 -13.42 -5.02 12.06
CA GLU A 206 -14.05 -3.79 11.59
C GLU A 206 -13.70 -3.48 10.12
N TYR A 207 -12.58 -4.01 9.62
CA TYR A 207 -12.27 -3.94 8.18
C TYR A 207 -13.34 -4.66 7.36
N ASN A 208 -13.73 -5.87 7.79
CA ASN A 208 -14.75 -6.66 7.11
C ASN A 208 -16.14 -6.02 7.26
N ASP A 209 -16.43 -5.42 8.43
CA ASP A 209 -17.68 -4.69 8.65
C ASP A 209 -17.79 -3.50 7.68
N LEU A 210 -16.72 -2.72 7.53
CA LEU A 210 -16.68 -1.60 6.59
C LEU A 210 -16.83 -2.06 5.14
N VAL A 211 -16.19 -3.17 4.75
CA VAL A 211 -16.36 -3.78 3.42
C VAL A 211 -17.80 -4.24 3.23
N ALA A 212 -18.42 -4.85 4.24
CA ALA A 212 -19.82 -5.26 4.19
C ALA A 212 -20.76 -4.06 4.00
N ASP A 213 -20.52 -2.95 4.69
CA ASP A 213 -21.24 -1.70 4.52
C ASP A 213 -21.04 -1.10 3.11
N ALA A 214 -19.83 -1.19 2.57
CA ALA A 214 -19.52 -0.69 1.23
C ALA A 214 -20.35 -1.38 0.13
N TYR A 215 -20.69 -2.67 0.28
CA TYR A 215 -21.58 -3.37 -0.66
C TYR A 215 -23.01 -2.81 -0.70
N ALA A 216 -23.41 -2.00 0.28
CA ALA A 216 -24.70 -1.32 0.27
C ALA A 216 -24.68 0.03 -0.47
N LEU A 217 -23.50 0.55 -0.82
CA LEU A 217 -23.35 1.90 -1.37
C LEU A 217 -23.67 1.95 -2.87
N PRO A 218 -24.61 2.79 -3.31
CA PRO A 218 -24.92 2.96 -4.74
C PRO A 218 -23.72 3.45 -5.57
N SER A 219 -22.81 4.22 -4.97
CA SER A 219 -21.62 4.76 -5.64
C SER A 219 -20.66 3.70 -6.15
N VAL A 220 -20.70 2.49 -5.60
CA VAL A 220 -19.92 1.35 -6.09
C VAL A 220 -20.76 0.35 -6.91
N GLY A 221 -22.04 0.66 -7.16
CA GLY A 221 -23.02 -0.24 -7.75
C GLY A 221 -23.68 -1.19 -6.75
N GLY A 222 -23.54 -0.92 -5.45
CA GLY A 222 -24.12 -1.71 -4.36
C GLY A 222 -25.57 -1.34 -4.03
N SER A 223 -26.17 -2.11 -3.12
CA SER A 223 -27.51 -1.86 -2.57
C SER A 223 -27.71 -2.62 -1.25
N PRO A 224 -28.70 -2.26 -0.42
CA PRO A 224 -29.03 -3.05 0.77
C PRO A 224 -29.31 -4.53 0.44
N ALA A 225 -29.93 -4.80 -0.71
CA ALA A 225 -30.17 -6.15 -1.21
C ALA A 225 -28.86 -6.88 -1.53
N CYS A 226 -27.87 -6.18 -2.10
CA CYS A 226 -26.55 -6.72 -2.39
C CYS A 226 -25.81 -7.17 -1.13
N LYS A 227 -25.72 -6.27 -0.13
CA LYS A 227 -25.11 -6.59 1.17
C LYS A 227 -25.77 -7.83 1.78
N ALA A 228 -27.10 -7.90 1.72
CA ALA A 228 -27.86 -9.04 2.23
C ALA A 228 -27.62 -10.33 1.42
N ALA A 229 -27.50 -10.25 0.10
CA ALA A 229 -27.20 -11.39 -0.76
C ALA A 229 -25.79 -11.96 -0.48
N ILE A 230 -24.78 -11.09 -0.36
CA ILE A 230 -23.41 -11.47 -0.01
C ILE A 230 -23.36 -12.12 1.38
N ALA A 231 -24.07 -11.56 2.36
CA ALA A 231 -24.16 -12.13 3.71
C ALA A 231 -24.80 -13.52 3.70
N ARG A 232 -25.92 -13.69 2.98
CA ARG A 232 -26.58 -15.01 2.82
C ARG A 232 -25.67 -16.02 2.11
N GLY A 233 -24.94 -15.58 1.08
CA GLY A 233 -23.98 -16.42 0.36
C GLY A 233 -22.89 -16.96 1.28
N HIS A 234 -22.28 -16.09 2.10
CA HIS A 234 -21.26 -16.52 3.07
C HIS A 234 -21.84 -17.47 4.13
N ALA A 235 -23.05 -17.22 4.63
CA ALA A 235 -23.71 -18.10 5.60
C ALA A 235 -24.00 -19.49 5.01
N GLU A 236 -24.47 -19.57 3.76
CA GLU A 236 -24.73 -20.85 3.09
C GLU A 236 -23.44 -21.61 2.78
N VAL A 237 -22.37 -20.90 2.37
CA VAL A 237 -21.04 -21.49 2.24
C VAL A 237 -20.62 -22.10 3.58
N GLY A 238 -20.73 -21.35 4.68
CA GLY A 238 -20.42 -21.81 6.03
C GLY A 238 -21.18 -23.08 6.43
N ARG A 239 -22.50 -23.11 6.21
CA ARG A 239 -23.34 -24.31 6.45
C ARG A 239 -22.87 -25.53 5.65
N ARG A 240 -22.46 -25.35 4.39
CA ARG A 240 -22.00 -26.46 3.54
C ARG A 240 -20.66 -27.05 3.98
N PHE A 241 -19.84 -26.34 4.74
CA PHE A 241 -18.62 -26.92 5.31
C PHE A 241 -18.91 -28.03 6.32
N SER A 242 -20.03 -27.96 7.03
CA SER A 242 -20.36 -28.83 8.16
C SER A 242 -20.69 -30.27 7.75
N SER A 243 -20.85 -30.60 6.47
CA SER A 243 -21.15 -31.95 6.00
C SER A 243 -20.33 -32.37 4.77
N ALA A 244 -20.11 -33.68 4.61
CA ALA A 244 -19.38 -34.22 3.46
C ALA A 244 -20.11 -33.92 2.13
N SER A 245 -21.44 -34.04 2.11
CA SER A 245 -22.28 -33.70 0.96
C SER A 245 -22.25 -32.20 0.64
N GLY A 246 -22.23 -31.35 1.66
CA GLY A 246 -22.09 -29.89 1.50
C GLY A 246 -20.74 -29.51 0.91
N ARG A 247 -19.64 -30.11 1.39
CA ARG A 247 -18.29 -29.93 0.81
C ARG A 247 -18.23 -30.41 -0.63
N ALA A 248 -18.84 -31.55 -0.97
CA ALA A 248 -18.91 -32.03 -2.35
C ALA A 248 -19.67 -31.04 -3.26
N SER A 249 -20.76 -30.46 -2.75
CA SER A 249 -21.52 -29.43 -3.46
C SER A 249 -20.71 -28.14 -3.67
N LEU A 250 -19.86 -27.74 -2.72
CA LEU A 250 -18.95 -26.59 -2.88
C LEU A 250 -17.90 -26.87 -3.97
N VAL A 251 -17.30 -28.06 -3.98
CA VAL A 251 -16.35 -28.48 -5.04
C VAL A 251 -17.00 -28.44 -6.43
N ALA A 252 -18.25 -28.87 -6.55
CA ALA A 252 -18.99 -28.81 -7.80
C ALA A 252 -19.32 -27.35 -8.23
N LEU A 253 -19.63 -26.48 -7.27
CA LEU A 253 -20.05 -25.10 -7.50
C LEU A 253 -18.89 -24.19 -7.94
N PHE A 254 -17.71 -24.33 -7.32
CA PHE A 254 -16.55 -23.49 -7.60
C PHE A 254 -15.61 -24.15 -8.60
N SER A 255 -15.50 -23.57 -9.79
CA SER A 255 -14.68 -24.10 -10.89
C SER A 255 -13.20 -24.31 -10.52
N GLU A 256 -12.70 -23.48 -9.60
CA GLU A 256 -11.35 -23.47 -9.04
C GLU A 256 -11.07 -24.69 -8.14
N LEU A 257 -12.12 -25.36 -7.67
CA LEU A 257 -12.04 -26.56 -6.86
C LEU A 257 -12.19 -27.84 -7.70
N ARG A 258 -12.45 -27.73 -9.02
CA ARG A 258 -12.55 -28.91 -9.89
C ARG A 258 -11.28 -29.76 -9.80
N GLY A 259 -11.46 -31.07 -9.63
CA GLY A 259 -10.37 -32.03 -9.44
C GLY A 259 -9.85 -32.14 -8.01
N ARG A 260 -10.33 -31.32 -7.06
CA ARG A 260 -10.07 -31.51 -5.62
C ARG A 260 -11.07 -32.51 -5.05
N GLN A 261 -10.62 -33.37 -4.15
CA GLN A 261 -11.51 -34.21 -3.35
C GLN A 261 -12.26 -33.36 -2.31
N PRO A 262 -13.54 -33.62 -2.00
CA PRO A 262 -14.29 -32.88 -0.98
C PRO A 262 -13.64 -32.87 0.40
N SER A 263 -12.88 -33.91 0.74
CA SER A 263 -12.09 -33.99 1.98
C SER A 263 -10.99 -32.93 2.07
N TRP A 264 -10.56 -32.33 0.96
CA TRP A 264 -9.62 -31.20 0.96
C TRP A 264 -10.15 -29.97 1.70
N LEU A 265 -11.49 -29.83 1.74
CA LEU A 265 -12.20 -28.76 2.45
C LEU A 265 -12.45 -29.08 3.94
N GLU A 266 -12.01 -30.25 4.42
CA GLU A 266 -12.07 -30.56 5.86
C GLU A 266 -11.06 -29.70 6.62
N SER A 267 -11.53 -29.13 7.73
CA SER A 267 -10.67 -28.40 8.66
C SER A 267 -9.67 -29.37 9.29
N GLU A 268 -8.38 -29.01 9.32
CA GLU A 268 -7.53 -29.53 10.39
C GLU A 268 -8.10 -29.02 11.73
N PRO A 269 -8.25 -29.87 12.75
CA PRO A 269 -8.76 -29.46 14.06
C PRO A 269 -7.73 -28.54 14.74
N GLY A 270 -7.85 -27.23 14.51
CA GLY A 270 -7.15 -26.17 15.23
C GLY A 270 -8.15 -25.34 16.04
N PRO A 271 -7.73 -24.73 17.17
CA PRO A 271 -8.63 -24.08 18.10
C PRO A 271 -9.26 -22.83 17.48
N ALA A 272 -10.60 -22.83 17.38
CA ALA A 272 -11.48 -21.67 17.39
C ALA A 272 -11.10 -20.44 16.52
N GLU A 273 -10.83 -20.63 15.22
CA GLU A 273 -10.95 -19.54 14.22
C GLU A 273 -12.05 -19.88 13.20
N PRO A 274 -12.97 -18.94 12.87
CA PRO A 274 -13.90 -19.15 11.78
C PRO A 274 -13.16 -19.09 10.43
N ALA A 275 -13.31 -20.16 9.65
CA ALA A 275 -12.97 -20.32 8.23
C ALA A 275 -11.52 -20.76 7.85
N PRO A 276 -11.27 -22.08 7.82
CA PRO A 276 -10.14 -22.71 7.11
C PRO A 276 -10.04 -22.34 5.61
N LEU A 277 -11.14 -21.86 5.04
CA LEU A 277 -11.26 -21.40 3.66
C LEU A 277 -10.30 -20.25 3.32
N LEU A 278 -10.23 -19.23 4.18
CA LEU A 278 -9.43 -18.03 3.93
C LEU A 278 -7.92 -18.33 3.96
N ARG A 279 -7.50 -19.32 4.77
CA ARG A 279 -6.09 -19.77 4.82
C ARG A 279 -5.67 -20.62 3.62
N ARG A 280 -6.61 -21.33 2.96
CA ARG A 280 -6.31 -22.28 1.87
C ARG A 280 -6.67 -21.78 0.47
N TRP A 281 -7.50 -20.73 0.35
CA TRP A 281 -7.69 -20.00 -0.89
C TRP A 281 -6.44 -19.18 -1.22
N ARG A 282 -5.51 -19.77 -2.01
CA ARG A 282 -4.32 -19.08 -2.54
C ARG A 282 -4.64 -18.03 -3.62
N ARG A 283 -5.91 -17.89 -4.01
CA ARG A 283 -6.38 -16.81 -4.87
C ARG A 283 -7.36 -15.97 -4.09
N PRO A 284 -7.27 -14.64 -4.15
CA PRO A 284 -8.30 -13.81 -3.56
C PRO A 284 -9.65 -14.21 -4.17
N LEU A 285 -10.67 -14.44 -3.33
CA LEU A 285 -12.07 -14.15 -3.72
C LEU A 285 -12.00 -12.87 -4.55
N PRO A 286 -12.60 -12.82 -5.76
CA PRO A 286 -12.36 -11.74 -6.70
C PRO A 286 -12.43 -10.44 -5.93
N ARG A 287 -11.26 -9.82 -5.70
CA ARG A 287 -11.24 -8.52 -5.04
C ARG A 287 -12.12 -7.70 -5.98
N PRO A 288 -13.19 -7.08 -5.49
CA PRO A 288 -13.98 -6.18 -6.32
C PRO A 288 -13.10 -4.96 -6.59
N VAL A 289 -12.11 -5.14 -7.46
CA VAL A 289 -11.42 -4.06 -8.11
C VAL A 289 -12.43 -3.66 -9.15
N GLN A 290 -13.02 -2.48 -9.00
CA GLN A 290 -13.66 -1.80 -10.11
C GLN A 290 -12.60 -1.65 -11.20
N ARG A 291 -12.50 -2.64 -12.08
CA ARG A 291 -11.71 -2.59 -13.29
C ARG A 291 -12.68 -2.22 -14.39
N PRO A 292 -12.68 -0.96 -14.86
CA PRO A 292 -13.64 -0.51 -15.87
C PRO A 292 -13.62 -1.39 -17.14
N ALA A 293 -12.48 -2.01 -17.44
CA ALA A 293 -12.29 -2.88 -18.60
C ALA A 293 -12.70 -4.35 -18.38
N CYS A 294 -13.09 -4.78 -17.17
CA CYS A 294 -13.42 -6.18 -16.91
C CYS A 294 -14.93 -6.44 -16.93
N LEU A 295 -15.35 -7.41 -17.75
CA LEU A 295 -16.76 -7.74 -18.01
C LEU A 295 -17.26 -9.01 -17.30
N SER A 296 -16.45 -9.68 -16.48
CA SER A 296 -16.90 -10.87 -15.75
C SER A 296 -17.77 -10.51 -14.54
N TYR A 297 -18.57 -11.47 -14.06
CA TYR A 297 -19.49 -11.27 -12.93
C TYR A 297 -18.79 -10.80 -11.64
N GLY A 298 -17.50 -11.12 -11.44
CA GLY A 298 -16.73 -10.70 -10.26
C GLY A 298 -16.03 -9.33 -10.38
N CYS A 299 -16.24 -8.59 -11.47
CA CYS A 299 -15.45 -7.39 -11.78
C CYS A 299 -16.11 -6.05 -11.44
N SER A 300 -17.39 -6.06 -11.07
CA SER A 300 -18.09 -4.89 -10.57
C SER A 300 -19.12 -5.34 -9.54
N ILE A 301 -19.22 -4.62 -8.42
CA ILE A 301 -20.20 -4.90 -7.38
C ILE A 301 -21.61 -4.92 -8.00
N GLY A 302 -21.94 -3.98 -8.90
CA GLY A 302 -23.23 -3.98 -9.57
C GLY A 302 -23.55 -5.22 -10.43
N ARG A 303 -22.56 -6.03 -10.81
CA ARG A 303 -22.77 -7.33 -11.49
C ARG A 303 -22.82 -8.51 -10.52
N VAL A 304 -22.33 -8.33 -9.29
CA VAL A 304 -22.34 -9.33 -8.22
C VAL A 304 -23.70 -9.39 -7.50
N CYS A 305 -24.42 -8.26 -7.42
CA CYS A 305 -25.55 -8.04 -6.49
C CYS A 305 -26.94 -8.61 -6.86
#